data_AF-A0A1M5MH05-F1
#
_entry.id   AF-A0A1M5MH05-F1
#
_cell.length_a   1.000
_cell.length_b   1.000
_cell.length_c   1.000
_cell.angle_alpha   90.00
_cell.angle_beta   90.00
_cell.angle_gamma   90.00
#
_symmetry.space_group_name_H-M   'P 1'
#
loop_
_entity.id
_entity.type
_entity.pdbx_description
1 polymer ?
#
loop_
_entity_poly.entity_id
_entity_poly.type
_entity_poly.pdbx_seq_one_letter_code
_entity_poly.pdbx_strand_id
1 'polypeptide(L)'
;MQTIGIALYKLLDLISFMILIQCIMSWFPGGTKNKIYEILSNLVDPIVDPVRSLMYSYTSGPIDFSPMIVIFILMFLKKTILSAFIY
;
A
#
# COMPACT_ATOMS: atom_id res chain seq x y z
N MET A 1 -23.21 7.27 -10.24
CA MET A 1 -22.71 6.34 -9.20
C MET A 1 -21.55 5.48 -9.70
N GLN A 2 -21.66 4.84 -10.86
CA GLN A 2 -20.58 4.01 -11.43
C GLN A 2 -19.24 4.76 -11.64
N THR A 3 -19.25 5.99 -12.16
CA THR A 3 -18.02 6.78 -12.38
C THR A 3 -17.21 7.00 -11.10
N ILE A 4 -17.89 7.23 -9.96
CA ILE A 4 -17.26 7.40 -8.65
C ILE A 4 -16.63 6.08 -8.20
N GLY A 5 -17.35 4.96 -8.36
CA GLY A 5 -16.81 3.63 -8.05
C GLY A 5 -15.56 3.29 -8.86
N ILE A 6 -15.56 3.62 -10.15
CA ILE A 6 -14.40 3.41 -11.03
C ILE A 6 -13.22 4.31 -10.61
N ALA A 7 -13.47 5.58 -10.30
CA ALA A 7 -12.42 6.50 -9.84
C ALA A 7 -11.77 6.01 -8.54
N LEU A 8 -12.57 5.57 -7.56
CA LEU A 8 -12.06 5.00 -6.31
C LEU A 8 -11.28 3.70 -6.54
N TYR A 9 -11.81 2.81 -7.39
CA TYR A 9 -11.11 1.56 -7.74
C TYR A 9 -9.72 1.85 -8.34
N LYS A 10 -9.63 2.82 -9.26
CA LYS A 10 -8.36 3.24 -9.86
C LYS A 10 -7.42 3.92 -8.88
N LEU A 11 -7.95 4.67 -7.92
CA LEU A 11 -7.15 5.25 -6.84
C LEU A 11 -6.51 4.15 -5.98
N LEU A 12 -7.27 3.12 -5.60
CA LEU A 12 -6.74 2.00 -4.83
C LEU A 12 -5.70 1.18 -5.61
N ASP A 13 -5.85 1.05 -6.94
CA ASP A 13 -4.83 0.47 -7.82
C ASP A 13 -3.53 1.28 -7.76
N LEU A 14 -3.62 2.61 -7.87
CA LEU A 14 -2.46 3.50 -7.80
C LEU A 14 -1.73 3.34 -6.47
N ILE A 15 -2.47 3.38 -5.35
CA ILE A 15 -1.90 3.22 -4.00
C ILE A 15 -1.22 1.85 -3.86
N SER A 16 -1.88 0.77 -4.31
CA SER A 16 -1.31 -0.58 -4.27
C SER A 16 0.00 -0.66 -5.06
N PHE A 17 0.06 -0.01 -6.23
CA PHE A 17 1.26 0.03 -7.06
C PHE A 17 2.39 0.85 -6.41
N MET A 18 2.06 1.97 -5.76
CA MET A 18 3.03 2.77 -5.02
C MET A 18 3.66 2.00 -3.86
N ILE A 19 2.84 1.26 -3.08
CA ILE A 19 3.34 0.36 -2.02
C ILE A 19 4.26 -0.71 -2.60
N LEU A 20 3.89 -1.31 -3.73
CA LEU A 20 4.69 -2.32 -4.40
C LEU A 20 6.03 -1.76 -4.89
N ILE A 21 6.06 -0.57 -5.50
CA ILE A 21 7.29 0.11 -5.88
C ILE A 21 8.16 0.39 -4.65
N GLN A 22 7.57 0.94 -3.57
CA GLN A 22 8.32 1.26 -2.35
C GLN A 22 8.97 0.00 -1.77
N CYS A 23 8.22 -1.09 -1.70
CA CYS A 23 8.69 -2.40 -1.23
C CYS A 23 9.85 -2.90 -2.11
N ILE A 24 9.70 -2.90 -3.43
CA ILE A 24 10.74 -3.30 -4.37
C ILE A 24 11.99 -2.43 -4.24
N MET A 25 11.83 -1.09 -4.17
CA MET A 25 12.94 -0.15 -3.99
C MET A 25 13.72 -0.40 -2.70
N SER A 26 13.04 -0.86 -1.63
CA SER A 26 13.69 -1.16 -0.36
C SER A 26 14.64 -2.37 -0.43
N TRP A 27 14.44 -3.27 -1.40
CA TRP A 27 15.31 -4.44 -1.62
C TRP A 27 16.57 -4.11 -2.41
N PHE A 28 16.58 -3.02 -3.17
CA PHE A 28 17.76 -2.61 -3.92
C PHE A 28 18.76 -1.85 -3.05
N PRO A 29 20.06 -2.20 -3.07
CA PRO A 29 21.09 -1.44 -2.37
C PRO A 29 21.10 0.03 -2.80
N GLY A 30 20.88 0.95 -1.85
CA GLY A 30 20.80 2.39 -2.12
C GLY A 30 19.46 2.87 -2.70
N GLY A 31 18.50 1.97 -2.94
CA GLY A 31 17.16 2.31 -3.44
C GLY A 31 16.36 3.20 -2.48
N THR A 32 16.64 3.14 -1.18
CA THR A 32 16.02 3.98 -0.14
C THR A 32 16.67 5.34 0.06
N LYS A 33 17.86 5.57 -0.51
CA LYS A 33 18.70 6.76 -0.23
C LYS A 33 18.56 7.86 -1.28
N ASN A 34 17.39 7.97 -1.93
CA ASN A 34 17.16 8.96 -2.97
C ASN A 34 15.85 9.73 -2.72
N LYS A 35 15.76 10.92 -3.31
CA LYS A 35 14.61 11.83 -3.13
C LYS A 35 13.29 11.26 -3.66
N ILE A 36 13.36 10.36 -4.65
CA ILE A 36 12.17 9.68 -5.20
C ILE A 36 11.56 8.76 -4.14
N TYR A 37 12.38 7.97 -3.46
CA TYR A 37 11.95 7.10 -2.37
C TYR A 37 11.38 7.89 -1.19
N GLU A 38 11.99 9.03 -0.84
CA GLU A 38 11.47 9.90 0.23
C GLU A 38 10.06 10.42 -0.09
N ILE A 39 9.85 10.92 -1.31
CA ILE A 39 8.53 11.39 -1.76
C ILE A 39 7.53 10.24 -1.77
N LEU A 40 7.93 9.08 -2.28
CA LEU A 40 7.09 7.89 -2.32
C LEU A 40 6.70 7.46 -0.90
N SER A 41 7.65 7.48 0.03
CA SER A 41 7.45 7.06 1.42
C SER A 41 6.54 8.02 2.17
N ASN A 42 6.67 9.33 1.95
CA ASN A 42 5.73 10.32 2.51
C ASN A 42 4.27 10.10 2.08
N LEU A 43 4.04 9.48 0.92
CA LEU A 43 2.69 9.15 0.43
C LEU A 43 2.21 7.77 0.90
N VAL A 44 3.13 6.82 1.03
CA VAL A 44 2.81 5.41 1.31
C VAL A 44 2.80 5.11 2.82
N ASP A 45 3.75 5.66 3.58
CA ASP A 45 3.94 5.36 5.01
C ASP A 45 2.71 5.69 5.86
N PRO A 46 1.94 6.79 5.65
CA PRO A 46 0.70 7.00 6.39
C PRO A 46 -0.32 5.86 6.27
N ILE A 47 -0.25 5.07 5.19
CA ILE A 47 -1.12 3.93 4.92
C ILE A 47 -0.51 2.63 5.49
N VAL A 48 0.81 2.47 5.40
CA VAL A 48 1.52 1.24 5.79
C VAL A 48 1.92 1.23 7.27
N ASP A 49 2.31 2.36 7.84
CA ASP A 49 2.80 2.50 9.21
C ASP A 49 1.81 2.04 10.30
N PRO A 50 0.49 2.28 10.17
CA PRO A 50 -0.46 1.74 11.15
C PRO A 50 -0.43 0.21 11.19
N VAL A 51 -0.29 -0.45 10.03
CA VAL A 51 -0.17 -1.90 9.95
C VAL A 51 1.20 -2.36 10.44
N ARG A 52 2.26 -1.60 10.11
CA ARG A 52 3.64 -1.87 10.51
C ARG A 52 3.85 -1.80 12.01
N SER A 53 3.35 -0.75 12.65
CA SER A 53 3.38 -0.57 14.10
C SER A 53 2.61 -1.68 14.82
N LEU A 54 1.44 -2.07 14.30
CA LEU A 54 0.67 -3.19 14.82
C LEU A 54 1.45 -4.51 14.66
N MET A 55 2.04 -4.77 13.49
CA MET A 55 2.85 -5.97 13.25
C MET A 55 4.05 -6.05 14.21
N TYR A 56 4.82 -4.97 14.38
CA TYR A 56 5.95 -4.95 15.30
C TYR A 56 5.57 -5.09 16.77
N SER A 57 4.33 -4.73 17.13
CA SER A 57 3.81 -4.97 18.47
C SER A 57 3.61 -6.46 18.79
N TYR A 58 3.40 -7.31 17.78
CA TYR A 58 3.16 -8.75 17.94
C TYR A 58 4.32 -9.63 17.45
N THR A 59 5.16 -9.14 16.55
CA THR A 59 6.24 -9.91 15.90
C THR A 59 7.53 -9.12 15.88
N SER A 60 8.58 -9.69 16.47
CA SER A 60 9.95 -9.14 16.42
C SER A 60 10.74 -9.85 15.32
N GLY A 61 10.55 -9.43 14.07
CA GLY A 61 11.23 -10.01 12.91
C GLY A 61 11.96 -8.95 12.08
N PRO A 62 13.06 -9.31 11.39
CA PRO A 62 13.80 -8.38 10.54
C PRO A 62 13.12 -8.08 9.20
N ILE A 63 12.07 -8.84 8.86
CA ILE A 63 11.36 -8.73 7.57
C ILE A 63 10.08 -7.92 7.76
N ASP A 64 9.94 -6.85 6.98
CA ASP A 64 8.72 -6.04 6.96
C ASP A 64 7.66 -6.66 6.02
N PHE A 65 6.71 -7.42 6.58
CA PHE A 65 5.57 -7.95 5.83
C PHE A 65 4.37 -6.99 5.78
N SER A 66 4.47 -5.82 6.39
CA SER A 66 3.38 -4.83 6.46
C SER A 66 2.88 -4.40 5.07
N PRO A 67 3.75 -4.14 4.07
CA PRO A 67 3.30 -3.82 2.71
C PRO A 67 2.38 -4.90 2.12
N MET A 68 2.68 -6.17 2.38
CA MET A 68 1.89 -7.30 1.87
C MET A 68 0.51 -7.36 2.54
N ILE A 69 0.45 -7.17 3.86
CA ILE A 69 -0.81 -7.10 4.61
C ILE A 69 -1.67 -5.93 4.10
N VAL A 70 -1.08 -4.76 3.89
CA VAL A 70 -1.79 -3.58 3.37
C VAL A 70 -2.33 -3.86 1.97
N ILE A 71 -1.54 -4.46 1.08
CA ILE A 71 -2.01 -4.85 -0.27
C ILE A 71 -3.21 -5.80 -0.18
N PHE A 72 -3.18 -6.79 0.72
CA PHE A 72 -4.35 -7.67 0.93
C PHE A 72 -5.59 -6.92 1.40
N ILE A 73 -5.45 -5.95 2.31
CA ILE A 73 -6.56 -5.09 2.75
C ILE A 73 -7.11 -4.28 1.58
N LEU A 74 -6.24 -3.69 0.76
CA LEU A 74 -6.63 -2.95 -0.43
C LEU A 74 -7.34 -3.83 -1.47
N MET A 75 -6.92 -5.08 -1.65
CA MET A 75 -7.61 -6.05 -2.52
C MET A 75 -9.04 -6.31 -2.05
N PHE A 76 -9.26 -6.47 -0.74
CA PHE A 76 -10.60 -6.65 -0.18
C PHE A 76 -11.46 -5.41 -0.40
N LEU A 77 -10.94 -4.22 -0.08
CA LEU A 77 -11.63 -2.94 -0.30
C LEU A 77 -12.04 -2.74 -1.75
N LYS A 78 -11.15 -3.05 -2.70
CA LYS A 78 -11.45 -2.99 -4.13
C LYS A 78 -12.62 -3.88 -4.52
N LYS A 79 -12.65 -5.12 -4.02
CA LYS A 79 -13.74 -6.07 -4.28
C LYS A 79 -15.06 -5.54 -3.73
N THR A 80 -15.05 -4.94 -2.54
CA THR A 80 -16.23 -4.32 -1.94
C THR A 80 -16.73 -3.13 -2.77
N ILE A 81 -15.85 -2.24 -3.24
CA ILE A 81 -16.24 -1.08 -4.07
C ILE A 81 -16.84 -1.54 -5.39
N LEU A 82 -16.20 -2.50 -6.03
CA LEU A 82 -16.65 -3.07 -7.30
C LEU A 82 -18.06 -3.68 -7.15
N SER A 83 -18.31 -4.44 -6.07
CA SER A 83 -19.63 -5.01 -5.77
C SER A 83 -20.69 -3.99 -5.36
N ALA A 84 -20.31 -2.83 -4.82
CA ALA A 84 -21.27 -1.84 -4.30
C ALA A 84 -21.63 -0.74 -5.30
N PHE A 85 -20.73 -0.43 -6.23
CA PHE A 85 -20.86 0.74 -7.13
C PHE A 85 -20.88 0.40 -8.61
N ILE A 86 -20.41 -0.78 -9.02
CA ILE A 86 -20.22 -1.13 -10.43
C ILE A 86 -21.20 -2.24 -10.84
N TYR A 87 -21.21 -3.33 -10.07
CA TYR A 87 -22.18 -4.42 -10.19
C TYR A 87 -23.46 -4.08 -9.43
#